data_AF-A0A7R8YWA4-F1
#
_entry.id   AF-A0A7R8YWA4-F1
#
_cell.length_a   1.000
_cell.length_b   1.000
_cell.length_c   1.000
_cell.angle_alpha   90.00
_cell.angle_beta   90.00
_cell.angle_gamma   90.00
#
_symmetry.space_group_name_H-M   'P 1'
#
loop_
_entity.id
_entity.type
_entity.pdbx_description
1 polymer ?
#
loop_
_entity_poly.entity_id
_entity_poly.type
_entity_poly.pdbx_seq_one_letter_code
_entity_poly.pdbx_strand_id
1 'polypeptide(L)'
;MRRSDCFWIVAFVLFTLVNKVLTAGNFELQILEISNTNSHLLSGYCCGVPLEIRSTKTTGCPPCSTAFRLCLKEYQSSMPAEQGILTGCSFGNASTDILGGSSFVLSDPEIGSIVLPFTFRWTKAFTLILQALDLYNTSYPVSEQLIEETSFSGVILPSPEWKTLDHIGKNARITYRVRVQCAATYYNTTCTTFCRPRNDQFGHYTCGDEGQKVCLPGWQGANCEKAICKLGCDPVHGKCDNPGECE
;
A
#
# COMPACT_ATOMS: atom_id res chain seq x y z
N MET A 1 37.76 -28.91 -15.48
CA MET A 1 37.19 -27.83 -14.63
C MET A 1 36.73 -26.70 -15.56
N ARG A 2 35.42 -26.50 -15.76
CA ARG A 2 34.79 -25.29 -16.39
C ARG A 2 33.30 -25.45 -16.78
N ARG A 3 32.73 -26.66 -16.73
CA ARG A 3 31.34 -26.90 -17.19
C ARG A 3 30.29 -26.90 -16.07
N SER A 4 30.70 -27.16 -14.83
CA SER A 4 29.79 -27.24 -13.67
C SER A 4 29.50 -25.86 -13.07
N ASP A 5 30.46 -24.94 -13.08
CA ASP A 5 30.35 -23.62 -12.44
C ASP A 5 29.36 -22.70 -13.17
N CYS A 6 29.21 -22.87 -14.49
CA CYS A 6 28.26 -22.09 -15.29
C CYS A 6 26.79 -22.46 -14.98
N PHE A 7 26.51 -23.71 -14.61
CA PHE A 7 25.17 -24.18 -14.26
C PHE A 7 24.69 -23.59 -12.92
N TRP A 8 25.59 -23.49 -11.94
CA TRP A 8 25.30 -22.88 -10.64
C TRP A 8 25.08 -21.36 -10.75
N ILE A 9 25.83 -20.67 -11.61
CA ILE A 9 25.66 -19.22 -11.86
C ILE A 9 24.33 -18.94 -12.57
N VAL A 10 23.95 -19.74 -13.57
CA VAL A 10 22.67 -19.59 -14.28
C VAL A 10 21.49 -19.89 -13.36
N ALA A 11 21.59 -20.92 -12.51
CA ALA A 11 20.57 -21.22 -11.51
C ALA A 11 20.43 -20.09 -10.46
N PHE A 12 21.54 -19.47 -10.03
CA PHE A 12 21.52 -18.31 -9.15
C PHE A 12 20.87 -17.08 -9.81
N VAL A 13 21.18 -16.81 -11.08
CA VAL A 13 20.56 -15.70 -11.84
C VAL A 13 19.05 -15.93 -12.04
N LEU A 14 18.63 -17.17 -12.33
CA LEU A 14 17.22 -17.58 -12.42
C LEU A 14 16.49 -17.52 -11.06
N PHE A 15 17.18 -17.73 -9.94
CA PHE A 15 16.62 -17.60 -8.59
C PHE A 15 16.55 -16.13 -8.13
N THR A 16 17.46 -15.27 -8.61
CA THR A 16 17.42 -13.81 -8.41
C THR A 16 16.46 -13.07 -9.33
N LEU A 17 15.86 -13.75 -10.32
CA LEU A 17 14.55 -13.36 -10.87
C LEU A 17 13.46 -13.70 -9.85
N VAL A 18 13.62 -13.13 -8.66
CA VAL A 18 12.66 -13.10 -7.58
C VAL A 18 11.33 -12.70 -8.21
N ASN A 19 10.32 -13.54 -8.02
CA ASN A 19 8.94 -13.30 -8.41
C ASN A 19 8.61 -11.82 -8.15
N LYS A 20 8.62 -10.99 -9.20
CA LYS A 20 8.01 -9.67 -9.11
C LYS A 20 6.54 -9.98 -8.93
N VAL A 21 6.07 -9.95 -7.68
CA VAL A 21 4.64 -9.93 -7.40
C VAL A 21 4.10 -8.74 -8.18
N LEU A 22 3.36 -9.02 -9.25
CA LEU A 22 2.69 -8.00 -10.02
C LEU A 22 1.58 -7.45 -9.14
N THR A 23 1.88 -6.35 -8.45
CA THR A 23 0.91 -5.61 -7.67
C THR A 23 0.12 -4.71 -8.61
N ALA A 24 -1.18 -4.61 -8.38
CA ALA A 24 -2.04 -3.64 -9.07
C ALA A 24 -1.85 -2.24 -8.45
N GLY A 25 -1.56 -2.19 -7.16
CA GLY A 25 -1.25 -0.98 -6.42
C GLY A 25 -0.87 -1.26 -4.97
N ASN A 26 -0.67 -0.19 -4.23
CA ASN A 26 -0.32 -0.20 -2.82
C ASN A 26 -1.28 0.69 -2.03
N PHE A 27 -1.68 0.24 -0.84
CA PHE A 27 -2.14 1.12 0.23
C PHE A 27 -0.94 1.46 1.11
N GLU A 28 -0.69 2.73 1.32
CA GLU A 28 0.47 3.23 2.07
C GLU A 28 0.00 4.03 3.27
N LEU A 29 0.60 3.79 4.42
CA LEU A 29 0.41 4.52 5.65
C LEU A 29 1.77 4.98 6.17
N GLN A 30 1.87 6.21 6.65
CA GLN A 30 3.06 6.73 7.32
C GLN A 30 2.69 7.34 8.66
N ILE A 31 3.34 6.88 9.71
CA ILE A 31 3.26 7.50 11.03
C ILE A 31 4.00 8.84 10.99
N LEU A 32 3.40 9.88 11.56
CA LEU A 32 4.02 11.21 11.67
C LEU A 32 4.37 11.52 13.12
N GLU A 33 3.41 11.31 14.03
CA GLU A 33 3.56 11.63 15.44
C GLU A 33 2.72 10.69 16.31
N ILE A 34 3.24 10.39 17.50
CA ILE A 34 2.46 9.90 18.63
C ILE A 34 2.78 10.72 19.88
N SER A 35 1.75 10.97 20.69
CA SER A 35 1.89 11.61 21.99
C SER A 35 1.15 10.81 23.06
N ASN A 36 1.90 10.08 23.89
CA ASN A 36 1.44 9.38 25.09
C ASN A 36 2.19 9.94 26.31
N THR A 37 1.73 11.08 26.80
CA THR A 37 2.43 11.86 27.84
C THR A 37 2.55 11.13 29.17
N ASN A 38 1.65 10.19 29.46
CA ASN A 38 1.66 9.41 30.70
C ASN A 38 2.41 8.08 30.57
N SER A 39 2.82 7.68 29.36
CA SER A 39 3.40 6.35 29.07
C SER A 39 2.48 5.22 29.54
N HIS A 40 1.19 5.36 29.25
CA HIS A 40 0.15 4.41 29.65
C HIS A 40 -0.29 3.51 28.48
N LEU A 41 -0.60 2.27 28.81
CA LEU A 41 -1.39 1.34 27.99
C LEU A 41 -2.86 1.75 28.00
N LEU A 42 -3.68 1.29 27.06
CA LEU A 42 -5.12 1.57 26.96
C LEU A 42 -5.88 1.29 28.27
N SER A 43 -5.43 0.27 29.00
CA SER A 43 -5.94 -0.12 30.32
C SER A 43 -5.75 0.97 31.40
N GLY A 44 -4.87 1.94 31.17
CA GLY A 44 -4.50 3.01 32.10
C GLY A 44 -3.27 2.70 32.96
N TYR A 45 -2.66 1.53 32.80
CA TYR A 45 -1.44 1.12 33.50
C TYR A 45 -0.17 1.48 32.73
N CYS A 46 0.97 1.50 33.43
CA CYS A 46 2.26 1.85 32.83
C CYS A 46 2.69 0.87 31.73
N CYS A 47 3.32 1.42 30.68
CA CYS A 47 4.17 0.67 29.75
C CYS A 47 5.42 0.09 30.43
N GLY A 48 6.17 -0.75 29.72
CA GLY A 48 7.56 -1.08 30.05
C GLY A 48 7.77 -1.82 31.38
N VAL A 49 6.71 -2.44 31.91
CA VAL A 49 6.74 -3.19 33.17
C VAL A 49 6.33 -4.65 32.97
N PRO A 50 6.91 -5.57 33.78
CA PRO A 50 6.45 -6.95 33.86
C PRO A 50 4.96 -7.08 34.22
N LEU A 51 4.30 -8.14 33.73
CA LEU A 51 2.85 -8.34 33.93
C LEU A 51 2.47 -8.43 35.41
N GLU A 52 3.35 -8.95 36.26
CA GLU A 52 3.11 -9.19 37.68
C GLU A 52 2.85 -7.90 38.46
N ILE A 53 3.43 -6.78 38.03
CA ILE A 53 3.29 -5.47 38.69
C ILE A 53 2.44 -4.48 37.87
N ARG A 54 2.11 -4.81 36.62
CA ARG A 54 1.46 -3.92 35.67
C ARG A 54 0.12 -3.39 36.18
N SER A 55 -0.74 -4.27 36.66
CA SER A 55 -2.08 -3.94 37.17
C SER A 55 -2.09 -3.08 38.43
N THR A 56 -0.92 -2.78 39.00
CA THR A 56 -0.78 -1.92 40.19
C THR A 56 -0.04 -0.62 39.92
N LYS A 57 0.67 -0.51 38.79
CA LYS A 57 1.54 0.63 38.51
C LYS A 57 0.87 1.62 37.55
N THR A 58 0.54 2.79 38.09
CA THR A 58 -0.16 3.88 37.38
C THR A 58 0.61 5.22 37.41
N THR A 59 1.75 5.28 38.10
CA THR A 59 2.57 6.48 38.25
C THR A 59 4.05 6.14 38.09
N GLY A 60 4.86 7.14 37.70
CA GLY A 60 6.30 6.95 37.46
C GLY A 60 6.57 5.89 36.39
N CYS A 61 5.82 5.96 35.29
CA CYS A 61 5.88 4.98 34.22
C CYS A 61 7.18 5.12 33.42
N PRO A 62 7.86 4.00 33.09
CA PRO A 62 8.97 4.03 32.14
C PRO A 62 8.45 4.33 30.73
N PRO A 63 9.33 4.77 29.80
CA PRO A 63 8.94 5.00 28.43
C PRO A 63 8.49 3.70 27.74
N CYS A 64 7.47 3.78 26.88
CA CYS A 64 7.00 2.66 26.07
C CYS A 64 8.02 2.30 24.97
N SER A 65 7.96 1.06 24.47
CA SER A 65 8.64 0.64 23.24
C SER A 65 7.62 0.58 22.10
N THR A 66 7.30 1.74 21.52
CA THR A 66 6.12 1.91 20.68
C THR A 66 6.34 1.39 19.25
N ALA A 67 5.47 0.48 18.82
CA ALA A 67 5.33 0.04 17.44
C ALA A 67 3.87 0.13 16.98
N PHE A 68 3.63 0.04 15.67
CA PHE A 68 2.29 0.14 15.10
C PHE A 68 1.89 -1.12 14.35
N ARG A 69 0.62 -1.49 14.47
CA ARG A 69 0.00 -2.57 13.70
C ARG A 69 -1.17 -2.02 12.89
N LEU A 70 -1.12 -2.26 11.59
CA LEU A 70 -2.14 -1.93 10.61
C LEU A 70 -2.99 -3.16 10.29
N CYS A 71 -4.30 -3.01 10.34
CA CYS A 71 -5.27 -3.94 9.78
C CYS A 71 -6.17 -3.20 8.78
N LEU A 72 -6.17 -3.64 7.52
CA LEU A 72 -6.99 -3.06 6.45
C LEU A 72 -8.03 -4.08 6.00
N LYS A 73 -9.28 -3.63 5.83
CA LYS A 73 -10.38 -4.49 5.40
C LYS A 73 -11.45 -3.73 4.63
N GLU A 74 -12.44 -4.47 4.13
CA GLU A 74 -13.58 -3.89 3.44
C GLU A 74 -14.43 -3.01 4.37
N TYR A 75 -15.07 -2.01 3.78
CA TYR A 75 -16.05 -1.20 4.50
C TYR A 75 -17.27 -2.04 4.89
N GLN A 76 -17.63 -2.01 6.16
CA GLN A 76 -18.84 -2.66 6.68
C GLN A 76 -19.73 -1.61 7.35
N SER A 77 -20.99 -1.50 6.91
CA SER A 77 -21.95 -0.50 7.41
C SER A 77 -22.46 -0.78 8.82
N SER A 78 -22.26 -1.99 9.35
CA SER A 78 -22.78 -2.43 10.64
C SER A 78 -21.80 -3.40 11.31
N MET A 79 -20.80 -2.87 12.02
CA MET A 79 -20.03 -3.64 12.99
C MET A 79 -19.79 -2.84 14.27
N PRO A 80 -20.00 -3.43 15.46
CA PRO A 80 -19.53 -2.87 16.72
C PRO A 80 -18.00 -2.77 16.73
N ALA A 81 -17.46 -1.72 17.36
CA ALA A 81 -16.03 -1.43 17.44
C ALA A 81 -15.19 -2.60 18.00
N GLU A 82 -15.80 -3.49 18.80
CA GLU A 82 -15.10 -4.61 19.46
C GLU A 82 -14.84 -5.85 18.57
N GLN A 83 -15.50 -6.01 17.41
CA GLN A 83 -15.29 -7.16 16.50
C GLN A 83 -14.50 -6.81 15.22
N GLY A 84 -13.93 -5.61 15.15
CA GLY A 84 -13.23 -5.12 13.96
C GLY A 84 -12.07 -6.01 13.50
N ILE A 85 -11.33 -6.61 14.43
CA ILE A 85 -10.15 -7.45 14.16
C ILE A 85 -10.51 -8.95 14.09
N LEU A 86 -11.58 -9.38 14.77
CA LEU A 86 -12.06 -10.77 14.76
C LEU A 86 -12.54 -11.22 13.37
N THR A 87 -12.96 -10.29 12.52
CA THR A 87 -13.33 -10.55 11.14
C THR A 87 -12.16 -10.62 10.16
N GLY A 88 -10.93 -10.49 10.66
CA GLY A 88 -9.71 -10.53 9.85
C GLY A 88 -9.44 -9.23 9.09
N CYS A 89 -8.24 -9.15 8.51
CA CYS A 89 -7.80 -8.01 7.72
C CYS A 89 -7.82 -8.42 6.24
N SER A 90 -8.99 -8.37 5.61
CA SER A 90 -9.22 -8.92 4.26
C SER A 90 -8.37 -8.26 3.17
N PHE A 91 -7.96 -7.00 3.35
CA PHE A 91 -7.06 -6.30 2.44
C PHE A 91 -5.59 -6.40 2.88
N GLY A 92 -5.31 -7.02 4.02
CA GLY A 92 -3.98 -7.26 4.54
C GLY A 92 -3.75 -6.61 5.91
N ASN A 93 -2.67 -7.07 6.56
CA ASN A 93 -2.14 -6.48 7.77
C ASN A 93 -0.62 -6.40 7.67
N ALA A 94 -0.06 -5.46 8.42
CA ALA A 94 1.39 -5.30 8.55
C ALA A 94 1.69 -4.57 9.85
N SER A 95 2.94 -4.63 10.30
CA SER A 95 3.38 -3.96 11.51
C SER A 95 4.74 -3.31 11.28
N THR A 96 5.01 -2.24 12.00
CA THR A 96 6.33 -1.62 12.03
C THR A 96 7.21 -2.33 13.05
N ASP A 97 8.52 -2.11 12.96
CA ASP A 97 9.41 -2.28 14.11
C ASP A 97 9.12 -1.21 15.18
N ILE A 98 9.85 -1.24 16.29
CA ILE A 98 9.79 -0.21 17.32
C ILE A 98 10.30 1.11 16.73
N LEU A 99 9.44 2.13 16.72
CA LEU A 99 9.75 3.44 16.14
C LEU A 99 10.27 4.44 17.19
N GLY A 100 9.95 4.23 18.47
CA GLY A 100 10.40 5.14 19.52
C GLY A 100 9.77 4.90 20.89
N GLY A 101 9.92 5.92 21.75
CA GLY A 101 9.40 5.97 23.11
C GLY A 101 7.89 6.20 23.20
N SER A 102 7.42 6.75 24.31
CA SER A 102 6.00 7.08 24.52
C SER A 102 5.49 8.21 23.62
N SER A 103 6.33 9.21 23.36
CA SER A 103 5.97 10.35 22.51
C SER A 103 7.13 10.70 21.58
N PHE A 104 6.84 10.85 20.29
CA PHE A 104 7.83 11.25 19.29
C PHE A 104 7.18 11.80 18.03
N VAL A 105 7.95 12.62 17.31
CA VAL A 105 7.66 13.07 15.94
C VAL A 105 8.74 12.47 15.04
N LEU A 106 8.33 11.78 13.97
CA LEU A 106 9.26 11.21 13.01
C LEU A 106 9.77 12.30 12.06
N SER A 107 11.07 12.57 12.11
CA SER A 107 11.72 13.48 11.16
C SER A 107 11.74 12.90 9.74
N ASP A 108 11.84 11.58 9.64
CA ASP A 108 11.70 10.82 8.39
C ASP A 108 10.51 9.85 8.49
N PRO A 109 9.35 10.20 7.89
CA PRO A 109 8.15 9.37 7.89
C PRO A 109 8.32 8.01 7.20
N GLU A 110 9.35 7.82 6.37
CA GLU A 110 9.58 6.55 5.68
C GLU A 110 9.93 5.42 6.65
N ILE A 111 10.56 5.73 7.79
CA ILE A 111 10.87 4.76 8.84
C ILE A 111 9.59 4.20 9.47
N GLY A 112 8.55 5.04 9.59
CA GLY A 112 7.23 4.67 10.08
C GLY A 112 6.26 4.25 8.97
N SER A 113 6.78 3.87 7.80
CA SER A 113 5.94 3.47 6.67
C SER A 113 5.43 2.03 6.80
N ILE A 114 4.17 1.84 6.40
CA ILE A 114 3.53 0.54 6.29
C ILE A 114 2.91 0.46 4.90
N VAL A 115 3.32 -0.54 4.12
CA VAL A 115 2.88 -0.73 2.73
C VAL A 115 2.14 -2.06 2.62
N LEU A 116 0.87 -2.00 2.21
CA LEU A 116 0.06 -3.16 1.88
C LEU A 116 -0.12 -3.24 0.36
N PRO A 117 0.66 -4.09 -0.34
CA PRO A 117 0.45 -4.31 -1.76
C PRO A 117 -0.87 -5.07 -1.99
N PHE A 118 -1.60 -4.72 -3.05
CA PHE A 118 -2.80 -5.43 -3.47
C PHE A 118 -2.75 -5.80 -4.96
N THR A 119 -3.45 -6.88 -5.29
CA THR A 119 -3.65 -7.37 -6.67
C THR A 119 -5.11 -7.31 -7.12
N PHE A 120 -6.02 -7.04 -6.20
CA PHE A 120 -7.45 -6.92 -6.45
C PHE A 120 -7.84 -5.53 -6.97
N ARG A 121 -9.06 -5.41 -7.51
CA ARG A 121 -9.66 -4.12 -7.88
C ARG A 121 -9.88 -3.27 -6.64
N TRP A 122 -9.21 -2.12 -6.53
CA TRP A 122 -9.37 -1.22 -5.38
C TRP A 122 -10.85 -0.82 -5.20
N THR A 123 -11.41 -1.07 -4.02
CA THR A 123 -12.84 -0.93 -3.73
C THR A 123 -13.27 0.52 -3.45
N LYS A 124 -12.31 1.45 -3.37
CA LYS A 124 -12.49 2.88 -2.98
C LYS A 124 -12.87 3.06 -1.52
N ALA A 125 -13.88 2.33 -1.05
CA ALA A 125 -14.31 2.28 0.34
C ALA A 125 -13.55 1.19 1.13
N PHE A 126 -13.10 1.53 2.33
CA PHE A 126 -12.33 0.66 3.20
C PHE A 126 -12.56 0.99 4.67
N THR A 127 -12.12 0.08 5.53
CA THR A 127 -11.95 0.28 6.96
C THR A 127 -10.50 0.01 7.34
N LEU A 128 -9.90 0.98 8.01
CA LEU A 128 -8.55 0.98 8.55
C LEU A 128 -8.64 0.87 10.07
N ILE A 129 -7.89 -0.04 10.66
CA ILE A 129 -7.66 -0.12 12.11
C ILE A 129 -6.15 0.00 12.33
N LEU A 130 -5.76 0.96 13.17
CA LEU A 130 -4.37 1.21 13.54
C LEU A 130 -4.24 1.07 15.05
N GLN A 131 -3.33 0.20 15.49
CA GLN A 131 -3.02 -0.03 16.89
C GLN A 131 -1.62 0.48 17.19
N ALA A 132 -1.46 1.24 18.27
CA ALA A 132 -0.17 1.51 18.89
C ALA A 132 0.07 0.48 20.00
N LEU A 133 1.23 -0.16 20.00
CA LEU A 133 1.56 -1.29 20.89
C LEU A 133 2.87 -1.02 21.65
N ASP A 134 2.94 -1.41 22.92
CA ASP A 134 4.16 -1.46 23.72
C ASP A 134 4.84 -2.82 23.55
N LEU A 135 5.89 -2.86 22.73
CA LEU A 135 6.70 -4.05 22.47
C LEU A 135 7.84 -4.23 23.47
N TYR A 136 7.65 -3.82 24.73
CA TYR A 136 8.59 -4.10 25.82
C TYR A 136 8.88 -5.60 25.95
N ASN A 137 7.83 -6.43 25.81
CA ASN A 137 7.95 -7.88 25.76
C ASN A 137 6.95 -8.44 24.75
N THR A 138 7.46 -8.96 23.64
CA THR A 138 6.68 -9.48 22.51
C THR A 138 5.93 -10.77 22.85
N SER A 139 6.27 -11.44 23.96
CA SER A 139 5.55 -12.63 24.42
C SER A 139 4.20 -12.31 25.08
N TYR A 140 3.93 -11.04 25.41
CA TYR A 140 2.66 -10.65 26.01
C TYR A 140 1.51 -10.67 25.01
N PRO A 141 0.27 -10.92 25.47
CA PRO A 141 -0.90 -10.84 24.59
C PRO A 141 -1.13 -9.40 24.14
N VAL A 142 -1.68 -9.22 22.94
CA VAL A 142 -1.92 -7.90 22.33
C VAL A 142 -2.78 -6.99 23.22
N SER A 143 -3.77 -7.55 23.93
CA SER A 143 -4.61 -6.80 24.87
C SER A 143 -3.81 -6.14 26.00
N GLU A 144 -2.68 -6.72 26.37
CA GLU A 144 -1.77 -6.20 27.40
C GLU A 144 -0.70 -5.27 26.80
N GLN A 145 -0.51 -5.25 25.48
CA GLN A 145 0.44 -4.36 24.82
C GLN A 145 -0.22 -3.09 24.28
N LEU A 146 -1.55 -3.07 24.18
CA LEU A 146 -2.27 -1.99 23.51
C LEU A 146 -2.10 -0.65 24.23
N ILE A 147 -1.51 0.32 23.54
CA ILE A 147 -1.40 1.71 23.99
C ILE A 147 -2.67 2.47 23.62
N GLU A 148 -3.07 2.37 22.35
CA GLU A 148 -4.23 3.05 21.79
C GLU A 148 -4.68 2.33 20.51
N GLU A 149 -5.98 2.40 20.21
CA GLU A 149 -6.55 1.86 18.97
C GLU A 149 -7.44 2.89 18.29
N THR A 150 -7.27 3.02 16.97
CA THR A 150 -8.11 3.90 16.15
C THR A 150 -8.67 3.15 14.95
N SER A 151 -9.92 3.48 14.59
CA SER A 151 -10.58 2.97 13.41
C SER A 151 -11.04 4.12 12.51
N PHE A 152 -10.73 4.06 11.22
CA PHE A 152 -11.19 5.00 10.21
C PHE A 152 -11.89 4.24 9.08
N SER A 153 -13.10 4.66 8.73
CA SER A 153 -13.84 4.12 7.60
C SER A 153 -14.15 5.24 6.62
N GLY A 154 -13.90 5.04 5.33
CA GLY A 154 -14.15 6.07 4.34
C GLY A 154 -13.74 5.68 2.93
N VAL A 155 -13.75 6.68 2.05
CA VAL A 155 -13.38 6.54 0.65
C VAL A 155 -12.04 7.23 0.39
N ILE A 156 -11.16 6.56 -0.35
CA ILE A 156 -9.92 7.13 -0.89
C ILE A 156 -9.72 6.66 -2.34
N LEU A 157 -9.34 7.57 -3.21
CA LEU A 157 -9.00 7.28 -4.61
C LEU A 157 -7.48 7.18 -4.75
N PRO A 158 -6.97 6.39 -5.71
CA PRO A 158 -5.55 6.38 -6.02
C PRO A 158 -5.04 7.79 -6.35
N SER A 159 -3.99 8.24 -5.67
CA SER A 159 -3.41 9.58 -5.81
C SER A 159 -1.99 9.61 -5.21
N PRO A 160 -1.05 10.42 -5.77
CA PRO A 160 0.21 10.71 -5.10
C PRO A 160 0.03 11.49 -3.80
N GLU A 161 -1.07 12.23 -3.68
CA GLU A 161 -1.39 13.08 -2.54
C GLU A 161 -1.73 12.28 -1.29
N TRP A 162 -1.23 12.75 -0.16
CA TRP A 162 -1.47 12.15 1.14
C TRP A 162 -2.71 12.71 1.81
N LYS A 163 -3.48 11.83 2.46
CA LYS A 163 -4.56 12.21 3.36
C LYS A 163 -4.11 12.04 4.81
N THR A 164 -3.95 13.14 5.52
CA THR A 164 -3.63 13.13 6.95
C THR A 164 -4.87 12.77 7.77
N LEU A 165 -4.68 11.95 8.80
CA LEU A 165 -5.68 11.50 9.76
C LEU A 165 -5.13 11.72 11.17
N ASP A 166 -5.92 12.40 11.98
CA ASP A 166 -5.61 12.70 13.37
C ASP A 166 -6.56 11.93 14.28
N HIS A 167 -5.99 11.14 15.18
CA HIS A 167 -6.72 10.44 16.21
C HIS A 167 -6.39 11.03 17.58
N ILE A 168 -7.44 11.45 18.29
CA ILE A 168 -7.35 11.86 19.69
C ILE A 168 -8.01 10.76 20.52
N GLY A 169 -7.19 9.86 21.03
CA GLY A 169 -7.62 8.78 21.89
C GLY A 169 -7.67 9.19 23.36
N LYS A 170 -7.94 8.21 24.22
CA LYS A 170 -8.02 8.41 25.67
C LYS A 170 -6.63 8.58 26.27
N ASN A 171 -5.66 7.81 25.78
CA ASN A 171 -4.33 7.71 26.36
C ASN A 171 -3.26 8.27 25.44
N ALA A 172 -3.45 8.16 24.12
CA ALA A 172 -2.51 8.70 23.15
C ALA A 172 -3.20 9.49 22.03
N ARG A 173 -2.48 10.47 21.48
CA ARG A 173 -2.81 11.09 20.19
C ARG A 173 -1.89 10.51 19.13
N ILE A 174 -2.45 10.18 17.96
CA ILE A 174 -1.70 9.62 16.84
C ILE A 174 -2.03 10.42 15.59
N THR A 175 -1.01 10.93 14.92
CA THR A 175 -1.13 11.59 13.63
C THR A 175 -0.40 10.76 12.59
N TYR A 176 -1.10 10.39 11.53
CA TYR A 176 -0.59 9.56 10.45
C TYR A 176 -1.21 10.01 9.14
N ARG A 177 -0.65 9.56 8.02
CA ARG A 177 -1.19 9.86 6.69
C ARG A 177 -1.30 8.61 5.85
N VAL A 178 -2.28 8.59 4.96
CA VAL A 178 -2.56 7.46 4.09
C VAL A 178 -2.70 7.89 2.64
N ARG A 179 -2.35 7.01 1.71
CA ARG A 179 -2.67 7.15 0.29
C ARG A 179 -2.80 5.78 -0.36
N VAL A 180 -3.39 5.78 -1.55
CA VAL A 180 -3.41 4.61 -2.43
C VAL A 180 -2.69 4.99 -3.71
N GLN A 181 -1.82 4.12 -4.21
CA GLN A 181 -1.13 4.33 -5.47
C GLN A 181 -1.34 3.12 -6.37
N CYS A 182 -1.66 3.35 -7.64
CA CYS A 182 -1.58 2.27 -8.62
C CYS A 182 -0.11 2.01 -8.95
N ALA A 183 0.22 0.76 -9.30
CA ALA A 183 1.53 0.43 -9.85
C ALA A 183 1.73 1.16 -11.20
N ALA A 184 2.99 1.37 -11.61
CA ALA A 184 3.36 2.27 -12.72
C ALA A 184 2.64 2.05 -14.07
N THR A 185 2.12 0.85 -14.33
CA THR A 185 1.39 0.49 -15.56
C THR A 185 -0.11 0.27 -15.32
N TYR A 186 -0.60 0.57 -14.13
CA TYR A 186 -2.01 0.45 -13.75
C TYR A 186 -2.60 1.84 -13.56
N TYR A 187 -3.78 2.04 -14.10
CA TYR A 187 -4.47 3.32 -14.14
C TYR A 187 -5.90 3.16 -13.67
N ASN A 188 -6.63 4.28 -13.70
CA ASN A 188 -8.00 4.47 -13.26
C ASN A 188 -8.18 4.48 -11.72
N THR A 189 -9.38 4.87 -11.28
CA THR A 189 -9.72 5.02 -9.85
C THR A 189 -9.79 3.71 -9.05
N THR A 190 -9.51 2.58 -9.69
CA THR A 190 -9.60 1.22 -9.13
C THR A 190 -8.33 0.39 -9.41
N CYS A 191 -7.30 0.96 -10.03
CA CYS A 191 -6.06 0.31 -10.44
C CYS A 191 -6.26 -0.98 -11.26
N THR A 192 -7.19 -0.97 -12.23
CA THR A 192 -7.44 -2.16 -13.06
C THR A 192 -7.11 -1.99 -14.53
N THR A 193 -6.98 -0.75 -15.02
CA THR A 193 -6.64 -0.52 -16.43
C THR A 193 -5.14 -0.69 -16.58
N PHE A 194 -4.69 -1.78 -17.22
CA PHE A 194 -3.28 -1.96 -17.54
C PHE A 194 -2.92 -1.26 -18.85
N CYS A 195 -1.89 -0.41 -18.82
CA CYS A 195 -1.29 0.15 -20.01
C CYS A 195 0.23 0.28 -19.85
N ARG A 196 0.97 -0.20 -20.84
CA ARG A 196 2.40 0.03 -20.97
C ARG A 196 2.66 0.59 -22.37
N PRO A 197 3.33 1.75 -22.52
CA PRO A 197 3.65 2.29 -23.83
C PRO A 197 4.37 1.25 -24.70
N ARG A 198 4.02 1.22 -25.99
CA ARG A 198 4.50 0.22 -26.93
C ARG A 198 4.74 0.86 -28.30
N ASN A 199 5.81 0.43 -28.96
CA ASN A 199 6.13 0.85 -30.32
C ASN A 199 6.85 -0.31 -31.03
N ASP A 200 6.08 -1.34 -31.37
CA ASP A 200 6.54 -2.54 -32.06
C ASP A 200 5.43 -3.09 -32.97
N GLN A 201 5.66 -4.20 -33.66
CA GLN A 201 4.71 -4.84 -34.59
C GLN A 201 3.32 -5.15 -34.00
N PHE A 202 3.14 -5.12 -32.67
CA PHE A 202 1.89 -5.39 -31.99
C PHE A 202 1.17 -4.12 -31.50
N GLY A 203 1.75 -2.93 -31.71
CA GLY A 203 1.10 -1.67 -31.38
C GLY A 203 2.05 -0.49 -31.24
N HIS A 204 1.51 0.67 -31.61
CA HIS A 204 2.21 1.96 -31.65
C HIS A 204 1.43 3.00 -30.84
N TYR A 205 1.63 3.04 -29.53
CA TYR A 205 0.85 3.89 -28.62
C TYR A 205 1.59 4.31 -27.35
N THR A 206 1.15 5.44 -26.78
CA THR A 206 1.41 5.86 -25.40
C THR A 206 0.18 5.58 -24.53
N CYS A 207 0.31 5.77 -23.22
CA CYS A 207 -0.80 5.61 -22.27
C CYS A 207 -1.28 6.99 -21.84
N GLY A 208 -2.59 7.24 -21.92
CA GLY A 208 -3.20 8.44 -21.35
C GLY A 208 -3.44 8.32 -19.85
N ASP A 209 -4.03 9.36 -19.26
CA ASP A 209 -4.15 9.50 -17.79
C ASP A 209 -5.03 8.42 -17.12
N GLU A 210 -6.02 7.86 -17.83
CA GLU A 210 -6.83 6.74 -17.33
C GLU A 210 -6.38 5.37 -17.87
N GLY A 211 -5.22 5.32 -18.53
CA GLY A 211 -4.65 4.11 -19.12
C GLY A 211 -5.24 3.72 -20.47
N GLN A 212 -6.01 4.61 -21.11
CA GLN A 212 -6.39 4.44 -22.51
C GLN A 212 -5.16 4.47 -23.41
N LYS A 213 -5.13 3.64 -24.45
CA LYS A 213 -4.08 3.68 -25.47
C LYS A 213 -4.28 4.90 -26.36
N VAL A 214 -3.25 5.72 -26.48
CA VAL A 214 -3.22 6.88 -27.37
C VAL A 214 -2.30 6.54 -28.53
N CYS A 215 -2.89 6.32 -29.71
CA CYS A 215 -2.13 5.92 -30.88
C CYS A 215 -1.12 6.98 -31.29
N LEU A 216 0.08 6.55 -31.68
CA LEU A 216 1.08 7.41 -32.29
C LEU A 216 0.54 7.97 -33.63
N PRO A 217 1.04 9.14 -34.08
CA PRO A 217 0.59 9.73 -35.35
C PRO A 217 0.68 8.73 -36.51
N GLY A 218 -0.41 8.59 -37.26
CA GLY A 218 -0.49 7.66 -38.38
C GLY A 218 -0.93 6.23 -38.01
N TRP A 219 -1.24 5.94 -36.75
CA TRP A 219 -1.72 4.62 -36.30
C TRP A 219 -3.15 4.69 -35.76
N GLN A 220 -3.89 3.58 -35.91
CA GLN A 220 -5.27 3.41 -35.45
C GLN A 220 -5.56 1.95 -35.08
N GLY A 221 -6.79 1.68 -34.60
CA GLY A 221 -7.20 0.36 -34.10
C GLY A 221 -7.20 0.29 -32.58
N ALA A 222 -7.74 -0.80 -32.03
CA ALA A 222 -7.91 -0.95 -30.59
C ALA A 222 -6.56 -1.09 -29.84
N ASN A 223 -5.51 -1.52 -30.53
CA ASN A 223 -4.14 -1.62 -30.02
C ASN A 223 -3.16 -0.74 -30.81
N CYS A 224 -3.67 0.20 -31.61
CA CYS A 224 -2.86 1.08 -32.46
C CYS A 224 -1.90 0.28 -33.38
N GLU A 225 -2.41 -0.82 -33.92
CA GLU A 225 -1.68 -1.79 -34.74
C GLU A 225 -1.88 -1.60 -36.25
N LYS A 226 -2.86 -0.77 -36.65
CA LYS A 226 -3.19 -0.52 -38.06
C LYS A 226 -2.62 0.82 -38.50
N ALA A 227 -1.87 0.83 -39.59
CA ALA A 227 -1.44 2.08 -40.21
C ALA A 227 -2.65 2.83 -40.82
N ILE A 228 -2.60 4.16 -40.76
CA ILE A 228 -3.54 5.04 -41.46
C ILE A 228 -2.95 5.26 -42.86
N CYS A 229 -3.63 4.72 -43.88
CA CYS A 229 -3.17 4.80 -45.26
C CYS A 229 -3.28 6.22 -45.82
N LYS A 230 -2.63 6.46 -46.95
CA LYS A 230 -2.69 7.74 -47.66
C LYS A 230 -4.14 8.15 -47.92
N LEU A 231 -4.43 9.45 -47.82
CA LEU A 231 -5.75 9.98 -48.15
C LEU A 231 -6.12 9.62 -49.60
N GLY A 232 -7.31 9.04 -49.79
CA GLY A 232 -7.79 8.58 -51.09
C GLY A 232 -7.37 7.16 -51.49
N CYS A 233 -6.68 6.42 -50.62
CA CYS A 233 -6.45 4.99 -50.81
C CYS A 233 -7.79 4.23 -50.82
N ASP A 234 -7.94 3.26 -51.73
CA ASP A 234 -9.19 2.50 -51.88
C ASP A 234 -9.47 1.72 -50.58
N PRO A 235 -10.66 1.86 -49.96
CA PRO A 235 -10.95 1.25 -48.66
C PRO A 235 -11.16 -0.27 -48.72
N VAL A 236 -11.33 -0.83 -49.92
CA VAL A 236 -11.56 -2.26 -50.15
C VAL A 236 -10.33 -2.93 -50.74
N HIS A 237 -9.63 -2.26 -51.66
CA HIS A 237 -8.51 -2.83 -52.41
C HIS A 237 -7.14 -2.26 -52.05
N GLY A 238 -7.09 -1.13 -51.34
CA GLY A 238 -5.86 -0.48 -50.94
C GLY A 238 -5.35 -0.96 -49.58
N LYS A 239 -4.04 -1.18 -49.46
CA LYS A 239 -3.38 -1.55 -48.20
C LYS A 239 -2.20 -0.63 -47.89
N CYS A 240 -1.89 -0.47 -46.61
CA CYS A 240 -0.65 0.16 -46.17
C CYS A 240 -0.11 -0.59 -44.95
N ASP A 241 1.20 -0.91 -44.98
CA ASP A 241 1.88 -1.47 -43.82
C ASP A 241 2.53 -0.35 -42.97
N ASN A 242 2.91 0.78 -43.59
CA ASN A 242 3.33 1.98 -42.87
C ASN A 242 2.36 3.17 -43.09
N PRO A 243 2.28 4.11 -42.13
CA PRO A 243 1.42 5.27 -42.26
C PRO A 243 1.71 6.11 -43.50
N GLY A 244 0.67 6.48 -44.25
CA GLY A 244 0.77 7.31 -45.45
C GLY A 244 1.12 6.56 -46.75
N GLU A 245 1.30 5.24 -46.71
CA GLU A 245 1.44 4.39 -47.90
C GLU A 245 0.08 4.02 -48.50
N CYS A 246 0.10 3.49 -49.73
CA CYS A 246 -1.06 2.88 -50.39
C CYS A 246 -0.54 1.96 -51.51
N GLU A 247 -0.77 0.66 -51.35
CA GLU A 247 -0.53 -0.41 -52.33
C GLU A 247 -1.85 -0.94 -52.88
#